data_AF-A0A382UWI9-F1
#
_entry.id   AF-A0A382UWI9-F1
#
_cell.length_a   1.000
_cell.length_b   1.000
_cell.length_c   1.000
_cell.angle_alpha   90.00
_cell.angle_beta   90.00
_cell.angle_gamma   90.00
#
_symmetry.space_group_name_H-M   'P 1'
#
loop_
_entity.id
_entity.type
_entity.pdbx_description
1 polymer ?
#
loop_
_entity_poly.entity_id
_entity_poly.type
_entity_poly.pdbx_seq_one_letter_code
_entity_poly.pdbx_strand_id
1 'polypeptide(L)'
;RAWKQDLVGTPVAAQPFPMGKLDSDSKTYAYAFSWKDYYAPRALYRLLDADIRAYVATRSFVGSTNSGERAFDFGTIIIPLGTQHAPADSIRATLQAAASEDGLHIHAVQTGLTSAGINLGSPRSLALEKPEIALVVGDGVSPTPAGEIWHLLDQRYHLPVSLVEQKHLRAAVLERYTTIFAVSGRYGADAEPLKDWVRDGGTLVLTGSAVQWAIEDSLVHVDLIEADPDSTFEPRAYASLDQDRGAQHIGGAIFSAEVDHTHPLGFGYDGGPLPVFHRGTVFMAPADNS
;
A
#
# COMPACT_ATOMS: atom_id res chain seq x y z
N ARG A 1 0.03 33.93 18.35
CA ARG A 1 -0.65 32.84 19.09
C ARG A 1 0.35 32.25 20.06
N ALA A 2 0.13 32.40 21.37
CA ALA A 2 0.95 31.74 22.39
C ALA A 2 0.40 30.32 22.58
N TRP A 3 1.22 29.31 22.31
CA TRP A 3 0.83 27.91 22.52
C TRP A 3 0.84 27.60 24.01
N LYS A 4 -0.14 26.82 24.47
CA LYS A 4 -0.22 26.30 25.85
C LYS A 4 1.00 25.41 26.10
N GLN A 5 1.96 25.90 26.89
CA GLN A 5 3.25 25.23 27.15
C GLN A 5 3.09 23.87 27.87
N ASP A 6 1.96 23.67 28.55
CA ASP A 6 1.53 22.45 29.21
C ASP A 6 1.08 21.33 28.26
N LEU A 7 0.91 21.63 26.96
CA LEU A 7 0.54 20.66 25.92
C LEU A 7 1.71 20.33 24.96
N VAL A 8 2.90 20.88 25.19
CA VAL A 8 4.06 20.70 24.30
C VAL A 8 4.98 19.63 24.90
N GLY A 9 4.99 18.45 24.29
CA GLY A 9 5.95 17.39 24.62
C GLY A 9 7.40 17.80 24.31
N THR A 10 8.36 16.99 24.75
CA THR A 10 9.77 17.21 24.43
C THR A 10 9.98 17.29 22.91
N PRO A 11 10.69 18.32 22.40
CA PRO A 11 10.97 18.43 20.97
C PRO A 11 11.66 17.17 20.44
N VAL A 12 11.08 16.54 19.43
CA VAL A 12 11.72 15.44 18.71
C VAL A 12 12.79 16.06 17.81
N ALA A 13 14.04 16.08 18.28
CA ALA A 13 15.16 16.74 17.59
C ALA A 13 15.55 16.05 16.28
N ALA A 14 15.48 14.71 16.25
CA ALA A 14 15.57 13.86 15.07
C ALA A 14 15.11 12.45 15.47
N GLN A 15 14.33 11.78 14.64
CA GLN A 15 14.11 10.34 14.78
C GLN A 15 15.33 9.63 14.16
N PRO A 16 16.10 8.84 14.93
CA PRO A 16 17.22 8.11 14.36
C PRO A 16 16.70 7.13 13.32
N PHE A 17 17.34 7.12 12.14
CA PHE A 17 17.01 6.13 11.11
C PHE A 17 17.34 4.73 11.63
N PRO A 18 16.47 3.72 11.43
CA PRO A 18 16.71 2.37 11.94
C PRO A 18 18.00 1.79 11.34
N MET A 19 18.84 1.19 12.19
CA MET A 19 20.01 0.47 11.72
C MET A 19 19.57 -0.89 11.17
N GLY A 20 19.69 -1.07 9.85
CA GLY A 20 19.44 -2.35 9.23
C GLY A 20 20.62 -3.32 9.35
N LYS A 21 20.35 -4.59 9.07
CA LYS A 21 21.31 -5.68 9.20
C LYS A 21 20.98 -6.78 8.20
N LEU A 22 21.99 -7.24 7.47
CA LEU A 22 21.91 -8.48 6.69
C LEU A 22 22.61 -9.59 7.48
N ASP A 23 21.87 -10.64 7.83
CA ASP A 23 22.48 -11.83 8.42
C ASP A 23 23.28 -12.57 7.33
N SER A 24 24.49 -13.00 7.68
CA SER A 24 25.38 -13.76 6.79
C SER A 24 25.57 -15.18 7.33
N ASP A 25 25.33 -16.18 6.48
CA ASP A 25 25.62 -17.59 6.78
C ASP A 25 26.10 -18.31 5.50
N SER A 26 27.06 -19.21 5.66
CA SER A 26 27.51 -20.13 4.60
C SER A 26 26.43 -21.10 4.11
N LYS A 27 25.38 -21.34 4.91
CA LYS A 27 24.29 -22.29 4.63
C LYS A 27 22.95 -21.60 4.36
N THR A 28 22.95 -20.36 3.86
CA THR A 28 21.69 -19.66 3.54
C THR A 28 20.94 -20.36 2.41
N TYR A 29 19.70 -20.75 2.68
CA TYR A 29 18.76 -21.28 1.69
C TYR A 29 17.91 -20.16 1.07
N ALA A 30 17.44 -19.24 1.93
CA ALA A 30 16.66 -18.07 1.53
C ALA A 30 16.93 -16.90 2.48
N TYR A 31 16.68 -15.69 2.01
CA TYR A 31 16.58 -14.51 2.86
C TYR A 31 15.11 -14.19 3.14
N ALA A 32 14.83 -13.63 4.32
CA ALA A 32 13.49 -13.18 4.67
C ALA A 32 13.51 -11.87 5.45
N PHE A 33 12.57 -10.96 5.16
CA PHE A 33 12.39 -9.72 5.91
C PHE A 33 10.91 -9.38 6.12
N SER A 34 10.65 -8.61 7.16
CA SER A 34 9.29 -8.24 7.58
C SER A 34 8.66 -7.22 6.64
N TRP A 35 7.37 -7.35 6.34
CA TRP A 35 6.61 -6.33 5.61
C TRP A 35 6.20 -5.15 6.50
N LYS A 36 6.35 -5.27 7.82
CA LYS A 36 5.98 -4.24 8.81
C LYS A 36 6.89 -3.01 8.76
N ASP A 37 8.11 -3.18 8.23
CA ASP A 37 9.10 -2.12 8.20
C ASP A 37 8.72 -1.05 7.17
N TYR A 38 8.80 0.22 7.54
CA TYR A 38 8.28 1.33 6.72
C TYR A 38 8.86 1.38 5.30
N TYR A 39 10.13 1.02 5.11
CA TYR A 39 10.80 1.00 3.80
C TYR A 39 10.87 -0.41 3.15
N ALA A 40 10.13 -1.40 3.67
CA ALA A 40 10.01 -2.72 3.04
C ALA A 40 9.55 -2.66 1.57
N PRO A 41 8.61 -1.77 1.16
CA PRO A 41 8.24 -1.62 -0.25
C PRO A 41 9.41 -1.20 -1.14
N ARG A 42 10.28 -0.29 -0.66
CA ARG A 42 11.46 0.18 -1.39
C ARG A 42 12.46 -0.95 -1.62
N ALA A 43 12.73 -1.73 -0.58
CA ALA A 43 13.63 -2.88 -0.66
C ALA A 43 13.10 -3.95 -1.61
N LEU A 44 11.80 -4.28 -1.52
CA LEU A 44 11.17 -5.23 -2.42
C LEU A 44 11.25 -4.75 -3.87
N TYR A 45 10.92 -3.49 -4.15
CA TYR A 45 11.00 -2.94 -5.50
C TYR A 45 12.43 -3.03 -6.05
N ARG A 46 13.44 -2.65 -5.25
CA ARG A 46 14.85 -2.76 -5.62
C ARG A 46 15.26 -4.19 -6.01
N LEU A 47 14.73 -5.20 -5.31
CA LEU A 47 14.97 -6.61 -5.66
C LEU A 47 14.31 -6.97 -6.99
N LEU A 48 13.03 -6.62 -7.16
CA LEU A 48 12.26 -6.93 -8.37
C LEU A 48 12.80 -6.21 -9.61
N ASP A 49 13.27 -4.97 -9.47
CA ASP A 49 13.90 -4.19 -10.55
C ASP A 49 15.24 -4.77 -10.99
N ALA A 50 15.94 -5.47 -10.07
CA ALA A 50 17.15 -6.23 -10.35
C ALA A 50 16.88 -7.66 -10.86
N ASP A 51 15.63 -7.98 -11.26
CA ASP A 51 15.18 -9.32 -11.68
C ASP A 51 15.44 -10.42 -10.63
N ILE A 52 15.40 -10.04 -9.35
CA ILE A 52 15.50 -10.98 -8.22
C ILE A 52 14.09 -11.38 -7.83
N ARG A 53 13.80 -12.69 -7.94
CA ARG A 53 12.49 -13.23 -7.59
C ARG A 53 12.27 -13.13 -6.09
N ALA A 54 11.11 -12.61 -5.71
CA ALA A 54 10.65 -12.54 -4.35
C ALA A 54 9.26 -13.17 -4.24
N TYR A 55 8.95 -13.66 -3.04
CA TYR A 55 7.67 -14.26 -2.71
C TYR A 55 7.12 -13.66 -1.44
N VAL A 56 5.79 -13.64 -1.31
CA VAL A 56 5.12 -13.23 -0.07
C VAL A 56 4.58 -14.45 0.68
N ALA A 57 4.81 -14.47 1.98
CA ALA A 57 4.24 -15.47 2.88
C ALA A 57 2.77 -15.13 3.19
N THR A 58 1.84 -15.99 2.75
CA THR A 58 0.41 -15.85 3.05
C THR A 58 0.01 -16.43 4.42
N ARG A 59 0.97 -16.99 5.16
CA ARG A 59 0.81 -17.54 6.51
C ARG A 59 2.09 -17.33 7.30
N SER A 60 1.94 -17.22 8.61
CA SER A 60 3.08 -17.24 9.52
C SER A 60 3.80 -18.60 9.51
N PHE A 61 5.09 -18.56 9.80
CA PHE A 61 5.95 -19.75 9.86
C PHE A 61 7.14 -19.52 10.80
N VAL A 62 7.79 -20.61 11.21
CA VAL A 62 9.02 -20.57 12.00
C VAL A 62 10.18 -21.09 11.17
N GLY A 63 11.14 -20.21 10.90
CA GLY A 63 12.35 -20.51 10.14
C GLY A 63 13.57 -20.69 11.04
N SER A 64 14.46 -21.61 10.68
CA SER A 64 15.75 -21.76 11.34
C SER A 64 16.75 -20.73 10.81
N THR A 65 17.27 -19.89 11.69
CA THR A 65 18.28 -18.86 11.39
C THR A 65 19.59 -19.16 12.12
N ASN A 66 20.67 -18.44 11.79
CA ASN A 66 21.93 -18.50 12.52
C ASN A 66 21.80 -18.12 14.02
N SER A 67 20.75 -17.39 14.38
CA SER A 67 20.45 -16.96 15.75
C SER A 67 19.46 -17.87 16.49
N GLY A 68 19.07 -18.99 15.86
CA GLY A 68 18.05 -19.91 16.36
C GLY A 68 16.74 -19.83 15.56
N GLU A 69 15.68 -20.39 16.12
CA GLU A 69 14.34 -20.34 15.50
C GLU A 69 13.77 -18.91 15.55
N ARG A 70 13.16 -18.47 14.45
CA ARG A 70 12.51 -17.17 14.34
C ARG A 70 11.13 -17.31 13.73
N ALA A 71 10.15 -16.65 14.34
CA ALA A 71 8.82 -16.52 13.79
C ALA A 71 8.79 -15.42 12.72
N PHE A 72 8.14 -15.72 11.61
CA PHE A 72 7.85 -14.81 10.50
C PHE A 72 6.34 -14.73 10.34
N ASP A 73 5.84 -13.51 10.12
CA ASP A 73 4.41 -13.21 10.13
C ASP A 73 3.83 -13.15 8.70
N PHE A 74 2.52 -12.92 8.60
CA PHE A 74 1.86 -12.62 7.33
C PHE A 74 2.55 -11.48 6.59
N GLY A 75 2.69 -11.62 5.26
CA GLY A 75 3.34 -10.63 4.43
C GLY A 75 4.86 -10.74 4.37
N THR A 76 5.50 -11.58 5.18
CA THR A 76 6.96 -11.75 5.14
C THR A 76 7.45 -11.99 3.70
N ILE A 77 8.43 -11.19 3.28
CA ILE A 77 9.03 -11.31 1.95
C ILE A 77 10.15 -12.35 2.02
N ILE A 78 10.12 -13.31 1.10
CA ILE A 78 11.04 -14.43 1.01
C ILE A 78 11.79 -14.35 -0.32
N ILE A 79 13.12 -14.44 -0.26
CA ILE A 79 14.03 -14.40 -1.40
C ILE A 79 14.81 -15.72 -1.41
N PRO A 80 14.33 -16.75 -2.13
CA PRO A 80 15.04 -18.02 -2.23
C PRO A 80 16.34 -17.83 -3.01
N LEU A 81 17.41 -18.54 -2.66
CA LEU A 81 18.67 -18.48 -3.43
C LEU A 81 18.73 -19.53 -4.56
N GLY A 82 17.97 -20.62 -4.46
CA GLY A 82 18.04 -21.74 -5.41
C GLY A 82 17.32 -21.54 -6.74
N THR A 83 16.28 -20.69 -6.79
CA THR A 83 15.40 -20.51 -7.96
C THR A 83 15.49 -19.10 -8.54
N GLN A 84 16.71 -18.57 -8.70
CA GLN A 84 16.96 -17.18 -9.08
C GLN A 84 17.53 -17.03 -10.48
N HIS A 85 17.22 -15.90 -11.13
CA HIS A 85 17.88 -15.48 -12.36
C HIS A 85 19.22 -14.79 -12.06
N ALA A 86 19.26 -13.98 -11.00
CA ALA A 86 20.44 -13.23 -10.61
C ALA A 86 21.49 -14.10 -9.90
N PRO A 87 22.80 -13.83 -10.07
CA PRO A 87 23.86 -14.48 -9.31
C PRO A 87 23.73 -14.21 -7.80
N ALA A 88 24.10 -15.20 -6.98
CA ALA A 88 24.00 -15.11 -5.51
C ALA A 88 24.74 -13.90 -4.92
N ASP A 89 25.89 -13.52 -5.47
CA ASP A 89 26.64 -12.34 -5.02
C ASP A 89 25.92 -11.04 -5.35
N SER A 90 25.24 -10.97 -6.50
CA SER A 90 24.41 -9.82 -6.87
C SER A 90 23.21 -9.71 -5.93
N ILE A 91 22.54 -10.82 -5.63
CA ILE A 91 21.42 -10.85 -4.69
C ILE A 91 21.88 -10.35 -3.31
N ARG A 92 23.03 -10.84 -2.83
CA ARG A 92 23.58 -10.44 -1.53
C ARG A 92 23.95 -8.96 -1.52
N ALA A 93 24.53 -8.43 -2.59
CA ALA A 93 24.83 -7.01 -2.72
C ALA A 93 23.56 -6.14 -2.67
N THR A 94 22.51 -6.54 -3.41
CA THR A 94 21.22 -5.84 -3.40
C THR A 94 20.56 -5.87 -2.03
N LEU A 95 20.56 -7.02 -1.35
CA LEU A 95 20.05 -7.17 0.01
C LEU A 95 20.87 -6.36 1.03
N GLN A 96 22.19 -6.31 0.86
CA GLN A 96 23.07 -5.53 1.76
C GLN A 96 22.78 -4.04 1.64
N ALA A 97 22.58 -3.54 0.41
CA ALA A 97 22.16 -2.17 0.16
C ALA A 97 20.78 -1.90 0.77
N ALA A 98 19.82 -2.80 0.57
CA ALA A 98 18.49 -2.70 1.18
C ALA A 98 18.54 -2.65 2.70
N ALA A 99 19.30 -3.54 3.34
CA ALA A 99 19.48 -3.51 4.79
C ALA A 99 20.06 -2.15 5.23
N SER A 100 21.16 -1.69 4.65
CA SER A 100 21.82 -0.46 5.11
C SER A 100 21.03 0.82 4.83
N GLU A 101 20.38 0.92 3.67
CA GLU A 101 19.72 2.15 3.23
C GLU A 101 18.26 2.22 3.68
N ASP A 102 17.59 1.07 3.82
CA ASP A 102 16.17 0.98 4.16
C ASP A 102 15.94 0.64 5.65
N GLY A 103 17.01 0.32 6.36
CA GLY A 103 16.97 0.04 7.79
C GLY A 103 16.34 -1.30 8.14
N LEU A 104 16.34 -2.24 7.18
CA LEU A 104 15.71 -3.54 7.31
C LEU A 104 16.60 -4.57 7.99
N HIS A 105 15.99 -5.44 8.79
CA HIS A 105 16.64 -6.64 9.31
C HIS A 105 16.28 -7.81 8.39
N ILE A 106 17.28 -8.27 7.63
CA ILE A 106 17.14 -9.34 6.66
C ILE A 106 17.78 -10.60 7.22
N HIS A 107 16.95 -11.61 7.43
CA HIS A 107 17.34 -12.85 8.08
C HIS A 107 17.76 -13.91 7.06
N ALA A 108 18.88 -14.57 7.32
CA ALA A 108 19.30 -15.75 6.59
C ALA A 108 18.59 -16.99 7.17
N VAL A 109 17.72 -17.59 6.36
CA VAL A 109 17.04 -18.85 6.70
C VAL A 109 17.84 -20.01 6.13
N GLN A 110 18.16 -20.99 6.98
CA GLN A 110 19.09 -22.09 6.66
C GLN A 110 18.43 -23.24 5.88
N THR A 111 17.11 -23.44 6.02
CA THR A 111 16.40 -24.57 5.45
C THR A 111 15.08 -24.16 4.82
N GLY A 112 14.70 -24.83 3.73
CA GLY A 112 13.35 -24.70 3.17
C GLY A 112 12.25 -25.39 3.98
N LEU A 113 12.65 -26.26 4.92
CA LEU A 113 11.78 -26.87 5.91
C LEU A 113 11.61 -25.91 7.09
N THR A 114 10.36 -25.67 7.47
CA THR A 114 10.02 -24.86 8.65
C THR A 114 9.62 -25.77 9.81
N SER A 115 9.98 -25.40 11.04
CA SER A 115 9.62 -26.20 12.22
C SER A 115 8.12 -26.10 12.57
N ALA A 116 7.47 -25.02 12.14
CA ALA A 116 6.02 -24.86 12.14
C ALA A 116 5.59 -23.92 10.99
N GLY A 117 4.39 -24.13 10.44
CA GLY A 117 3.84 -23.29 9.37
C GLY A 117 4.09 -23.83 7.95
N ILE A 118 4.36 -22.93 6.99
CA ILE A 118 4.56 -23.28 5.57
C ILE A 118 6.03 -23.50 5.23
N ASN A 119 6.33 -24.53 4.44
CA ASN A 119 7.67 -24.71 3.87
C ASN A 119 7.97 -23.65 2.80
N LEU A 120 9.24 -23.23 2.67
CA LEU A 120 9.73 -22.19 1.74
C LEU A 120 9.82 -22.64 0.26
N GLY A 121 8.88 -23.49 -0.14
CA GLY A 121 8.61 -23.92 -1.51
C GLY A 121 7.17 -24.43 -1.66
N SER A 122 6.32 -24.18 -0.67
CA SER A 122 4.90 -24.51 -0.73
C SER A 122 4.22 -23.65 -1.80
N PRO A 123 3.26 -24.18 -2.56
CA PRO A 123 2.43 -23.38 -3.47
C PRO A 123 1.63 -22.25 -2.78
N ARG A 124 1.71 -22.15 -1.45
CA ARG A 124 1.08 -21.09 -0.64
C ARG A 124 1.94 -19.82 -0.52
N SER A 125 3.18 -19.80 -1.02
CA SER A 125 3.92 -18.56 -1.23
C SER A 125 3.58 -18.01 -2.62
N LEU A 126 3.12 -16.77 -2.69
CA LEU A 126 2.78 -16.12 -3.96
C LEU A 126 4.01 -15.42 -4.53
N ALA A 127 4.29 -15.64 -5.82
CA ALA A 127 5.34 -14.92 -6.52
C ALA A 127 4.95 -13.44 -6.65
N LEU A 128 5.92 -12.56 -6.44
CA LEU A 128 5.72 -11.11 -6.57
C LEU A 128 6.25 -10.65 -7.91
N GLU A 129 5.48 -9.79 -8.57
CA GLU A 129 5.82 -9.17 -9.84
C GLU A 129 6.23 -7.71 -9.63
N LYS A 130 7.12 -7.21 -10.48
CA LYS A 130 7.56 -5.81 -10.43
C LYS A 130 6.37 -4.90 -10.78
N PRO A 131 5.99 -3.97 -9.90
CA PRO A 131 4.88 -3.07 -10.20
C PRO A 131 5.29 -2.03 -11.23
N GLU A 132 4.46 -1.82 -12.24
CA GLU A 132 4.54 -0.71 -13.19
C GLU A 132 3.35 0.21 -12.94
N ILE A 133 3.60 1.39 -12.35
CA ILE A 133 2.55 2.22 -11.74
C ILE A 133 2.24 3.46 -12.58
N ALA A 134 0.95 3.72 -12.80
CA ALA A 134 0.46 5.01 -13.26
C ALA A 134 -0.34 5.74 -12.19
N LEU A 135 -0.20 7.06 -12.15
CA LEU A 135 -1.06 7.96 -11.38
C LEU A 135 -1.78 8.89 -12.35
N VAL A 136 -3.12 8.87 -12.32
CA VAL A 136 -3.92 9.77 -13.15
C VAL A 136 -3.81 11.20 -12.61
N VAL A 137 -3.53 12.15 -13.51
CA VAL A 137 -3.37 13.58 -13.21
C VAL A 137 -4.04 14.44 -14.29
N GLY A 138 -3.91 15.76 -14.15
CA GLY A 138 -4.35 16.73 -15.14
C GLY A 138 -5.71 17.33 -14.82
N ASP A 139 -6.36 17.89 -15.84
CA ASP A 139 -7.59 18.65 -15.70
C ASP A 139 -8.70 17.80 -15.06
N GLY A 140 -9.30 18.33 -13.99
CA GLY A 140 -10.38 17.66 -13.25
C GLY A 140 -9.90 16.79 -12.10
N VAL A 141 -8.62 16.38 -12.07
CA VAL A 141 -8.05 15.58 -10.97
C VAL A 141 -7.57 16.48 -9.84
N SER A 142 -7.85 16.10 -8.58
CA SER A 142 -7.42 16.88 -7.42
C SER A 142 -5.90 16.76 -7.22
N PRO A 143 -5.15 17.88 -7.21
CA PRO A 143 -3.70 17.85 -7.14
C PRO A 143 -3.18 17.44 -5.77
N THR A 144 -3.94 17.67 -4.69
CA THR A 144 -3.50 17.34 -3.32
C THR A 144 -3.34 15.84 -3.08
N PRO A 145 -4.37 14.99 -3.26
CA PRO A 145 -4.21 13.54 -3.09
C PRO A 145 -3.28 12.93 -4.15
N ALA A 146 -3.26 13.45 -5.38
CA ALA A 146 -2.30 13.02 -6.39
C ALA A 146 -0.86 13.29 -5.94
N GLY A 147 -0.59 14.50 -5.44
CA GLY A 147 0.72 14.89 -4.92
C GLY A 147 1.16 14.08 -3.71
N GLU A 148 0.23 13.70 -2.83
CA GLU A 148 0.51 12.83 -1.68
C GLU A 148 0.97 11.44 -2.12
N ILE A 149 0.22 10.78 -3.02
CA ILE A 149 0.58 9.46 -3.55
C ILE A 149 1.90 9.53 -4.32
N TRP A 150 2.06 10.54 -5.19
CA TRP A 150 3.30 10.71 -5.94
C TRP A 150 4.50 10.90 -5.02
N HIS A 151 4.39 11.76 -4.00
CA HIS A 151 5.44 11.97 -3.03
C HIS A 151 5.78 10.68 -2.25
N LEU A 152 4.77 9.93 -1.80
CA LEU A 152 5.00 8.68 -1.08
C LEU A 152 5.78 7.68 -1.94
N LEU A 153 5.30 7.42 -3.15
CA LEU A 153 5.89 6.42 -4.04
C LEU A 153 7.28 6.85 -4.52
N ASP A 154 7.43 8.09 -5.00
CA ASP A 154 8.68 8.56 -5.61
C ASP A 154 9.72 8.96 -4.55
N GLN A 155 9.35 9.75 -3.54
CA GLN A 155 10.30 10.35 -2.60
C GLN A 155 10.56 9.48 -1.36
N ARG A 156 9.60 8.67 -0.93
CA ARG A 156 9.77 7.80 0.25
C ARG A 156 10.17 6.40 -0.17
N TYR A 157 9.43 5.82 -1.11
CA TYR A 157 9.64 4.43 -1.51
C TYR A 157 10.51 4.27 -2.76
N HIS A 158 10.86 5.35 -3.46
CA HIS A 158 11.67 5.31 -4.69
C HIS A 158 11.09 4.35 -5.74
N LEU A 159 9.77 4.27 -5.82
CA LEU A 159 9.05 3.55 -6.87
C LEU A 159 8.78 4.53 -8.02
N PRO A 160 9.21 4.22 -9.25
CA PRO A 160 8.86 5.02 -10.42
C PRO A 160 7.35 5.06 -10.63
N VAL A 161 6.80 6.26 -10.76
CA VAL A 161 5.38 6.48 -11.06
C VAL A 161 5.26 7.30 -12.32
N SER A 162 4.51 6.79 -13.29
CA SER A 162 4.15 7.55 -14.49
C SER A 162 2.96 8.45 -14.21
N LEU A 163 3.14 9.76 -14.32
CA LEU A 163 2.02 10.71 -14.28
C LEU A 163 1.32 10.71 -15.65
N VAL A 164 0.08 10.25 -15.69
CA VAL A 164 -0.70 10.15 -16.93
C VAL A 164 -1.86 11.12 -16.88
N GLU A 165 -1.89 12.07 -17.82
CA GLU A 165 -3.04 12.96 -17.93
C GLU A 165 -4.29 12.17 -18.29
N GLN A 166 -5.40 12.45 -17.61
CA GLN A 166 -6.69 11.75 -17.83
C GLN A 166 -7.10 11.70 -19.31
N LYS A 167 -6.89 12.79 -20.06
CA LYS A 167 -7.21 12.87 -21.50
C LYS A 167 -6.38 11.93 -22.39
N HIS A 168 -5.32 11.33 -21.85
CA HIS A 168 -4.44 10.38 -22.54
C HIS A 168 -4.65 8.93 -22.07
N LEU A 169 -5.60 8.67 -21.15
CA LEU A 169 -5.99 7.32 -20.77
C LEU A 169 -6.74 6.67 -21.94
N ARG A 170 -6.06 5.78 -22.65
CA ARG A 170 -6.59 4.98 -23.78
C ARG A 170 -5.99 3.59 -23.71
N ALA A 171 -6.68 2.58 -24.25
CA ALA A 171 -6.30 1.16 -24.13
C ALA A 171 -4.80 0.88 -24.34
N ALA A 172 -4.22 1.33 -25.46
CA ALA A 172 -2.81 1.11 -25.80
C ALA A 172 -1.78 1.71 -24.81
N VAL A 173 -2.20 2.61 -23.91
CA VAL A 173 -1.36 3.18 -22.84
C VAL A 173 -1.48 2.38 -21.54
N LEU A 174 -2.59 1.67 -21.33
CA LEU A 174 -2.91 0.97 -20.08
C LEU A 174 -2.14 -0.35 -19.93
N GLU A 175 -1.94 -1.07 -21.04
CA GLU A 175 -1.28 -2.40 -21.07
C GLU A 175 0.12 -2.43 -20.45
N ARG A 176 0.82 -1.30 -20.37
CA ARG A 176 2.17 -1.22 -19.78
C ARG A 176 2.17 -1.20 -18.25
N TYR A 177 1.01 -1.00 -17.62
CA TYR A 177 0.90 -0.80 -16.18
C TYR A 177 0.22 -1.98 -15.51
N THR A 178 0.76 -2.37 -14.35
CA THR A 178 0.13 -3.35 -13.45
C THR A 178 -0.87 -2.68 -12.54
N THR A 179 -0.66 -1.39 -12.22
CA THR A 179 -1.46 -0.67 -11.23
C THR A 179 -1.71 0.77 -11.65
N ILE A 180 -2.95 1.22 -11.52
CA ILE A 180 -3.37 2.59 -11.83
C ILE A 180 -4.03 3.19 -10.61
N PHE A 181 -3.55 4.35 -10.18
CA PHE A 181 -4.16 5.15 -9.12
C PHE A 181 -5.04 6.25 -9.73
N ALA A 182 -6.31 6.27 -9.32
CA ALA A 182 -7.23 7.37 -9.60
C ALA A 182 -7.74 7.96 -8.27
N VAL A 183 -7.44 9.24 -8.07
CA VAL A 183 -7.76 9.98 -6.84
C VAL A 183 -8.96 10.89 -7.01
N SER A 184 -9.45 11.51 -5.93
CA SER A 184 -10.56 12.46 -6.02
C SER A 184 -10.42 13.42 -7.21
N GLY A 185 -11.46 13.50 -8.03
CA GLY A 185 -11.47 14.27 -9.26
C GLY A 185 -12.80 14.15 -9.99
N ARG A 186 -12.87 14.81 -11.15
CA ARG A 186 -13.95 14.67 -12.14
C ARG A 186 -13.39 13.98 -13.37
N TYR A 187 -13.73 12.72 -13.52
CA TYR A 187 -13.29 11.90 -14.63
C TYR A 187 -14.31 11.94 -15.77
N GLY A 188 -13.86 11.59 -16.98
CA GLY A 188 -14.70 11.52 -18.17
C GLY A 188 -15.62 10.30 -18.15
N ALA A 189 -16.60 10.29 -19.04
CA ALA A 189 -17.62 9.22 -19.13
C ALA A 189 -17.20 8.00 -19.98
N ASP A 190 -15.94 7.93 -20.44
CA ASP A 190 -15.45 6.79 -21.20
C ASP A 190 -14.41 6.02 -20.37
N ALA A 191 -14.88 5.11 -19.51
CA ALA A 191 -14.02 4.23 -18.74
C ALA A 191 -13.97 2.80 -19.27
N GLU A 192 -14.53 2.53 -20.46
CA GLU A 192 -14.52 1.19 -21.06
C GLU A 192 -13.10 0.62 -21.23
N PRO A 193 -12.09 1.40 -21.68
CA PRO A 193 -10.71 0.90 -21.73
C PRO A 193 -10.15 0.48 -20.36
N LEU A 194 -10.57 1.17 -19.28
CA LEU A 194 -10.16 0.82 -17.92
C LEU A 194 -10.87 -0.44 -17.43
N LYS A 195 -12.14 -0.66 -17.80
CA LYS A 195 -12.86 -1.89 -17.46
C LYS A 195 -12.19 -3.10 -18.07
N ASP A 196 -11.86 -3.03 -19.36
CA ASP A 196 -11.19 -4.14 -20.05
C ASP A 196 -9.81 -4.40 -19.44
N TRP A 197 -9.02 -3.35 -19.17
CA TRP A 197 -7.74 -3.50 -18.50
C TRP A 197 -7.85 -4.11 -17.09
N VAL A 198 -8.85 -3.74 -16.29
CA VAL A 198 -9.10 -4.38 -14.97
C VAL A 198 -9.49 -5.85 -15.14
N ARG A 199 -10.34 -6.17 -16.13
CA ARG A 199 -10.73 -7.57 -16.44
C ARG A 199 -9.52 -8.43 -16.84
N ASP A 200 -8.54 -7.82 -17.49
CA ASP A 200 -7.29 -8.47 -17.91
C ASP A 200 -6.27 -8.61 -16.75
N GLY A 201 -6.64 -8.23 -15.52
CA GLY A 201 -5.83 -8.41 -14.31
C GLY A 201 -5.17 -7.13 -13.79
N GLY A 202 -5.45 -5.99 -14.40
CA GLY A 202 -5.00 -4.68 -13.92
C GLY A 202 -5.57 -4.32 -12.55
N THR A 203 -4.75 -3.71 -11.69
CA THR A 203 -5.19 -3.27 -10.35
C THR A 203 -5.54 -1.79 -10.34
N LEU A 204 -6.83 -1.45 -10.28
CA LEU A 204 -7.30 -0.06 -10.14
C LEU A 204 -7.44 0.32 -8.66
N VAL A 205 -6.72 1.35 -8.22
CA VAL A 205 -6.81 1.90 -6.87
C VAL A 205 -7.54 3.23 -6.89
N LEU A 206 -8.70 3.28 -6.26
CA LEU A 206 -9.61 4.43 -6.25
C LEU A 206 -9.60 5.10 -4.88
N THR A 207 -9.51 6.44 -4.84
CA THR A 207 -9.63 7.20 -3.58
C THR A 207 -10.60 8.37 -3.70
N GLY A 208 -11.36 8.61 -2.63
CA GLY A 208 -12.32 9.71 -2.53
C GLY A 208 -13.36 9.70 -3.66
N SER A 209 -13.58 10.83 -4.34
CA SER A 209 -14.64 10.93 -5.36
C SER A 209 -14.39 10.11 -6.63
N ALA A 210 -13.19 9.54 -6.82
CA ALA A 210 -12.95 8.58 -7.89
C ALA A 210 -13.79 7.31 -7.71
N VAL A 211 -14.13 6.94 -6.47
CA VAL A 211 -15.00 5.80 -6.18
C VAL A 211 -16.39 6.03 -6.74
N GLN A 212 -16.97 7.22 -6.53
CA GLN A 212 -18.30 7.58 -7.06
C GLN A 212 -18.32 7.52 -8.58
N TRP A 213 -17.32 8.11 -9.24
CA TRP A 213 -17.18 8.01 -10.69
C TRP A 213 -17.08 6.56 -11.18
N ALA A 214 -16.31 5.72 -10.50
CA ALA A 214 -16.17 4.32 -10.89
C ALA A 214 -17.48 3.53 -10.71
N ILE A 215 -18.32 3.88 -9.75
CA ILE A 215 -19.65 3.29 -9.59
C ILE A 215 -20.58 3.78 -10.71
N GLU A 216 -20.62 5.09 -10.97
CA GLU A 216 -21.44 5.71 -12.02
C GLU A 216 -21.12 5.12 -13.40
N ASP A 217 -19.84 4.88 -13.69
CA ASP A 217 -19.42 4.26 -14.96
C ASP A 217 -19.44 2.72 -14.94
N SER A 218 -19.90 2.09 -13.86
CA SER A 218 -19.94 0.61 -13.74
C SER A 218 -18.56 -0.07 -13.86
N LEU A 219 -17.49 0.60 -13.41
CA LEU A 219 -16.17 -0.01 -13.20
C LEU A 219 -16.14 -0.92 -11.97
N VAL A 220 -16.89 -0.54 -10.92
CA VAL A 220 -17.00 -1.29 -9.67
C VAL A 220 -18.46 -1.33 -9.22
N HIS A 221 -18.83 -2.40 -8.51
CA HIS A 221 -20.14 -2.52 -7.89
C HIS A 221 -19.99 -2.42 -6.37
N VAL A 222 -20.30 -1.25 -5.83
CA VAL A 222 -20.22 -0.95 -4.40
C VAL A 222 -21.42 -0.11 -4.02
N ASP A 223 -22.11 -0.49 -2.95
CA ASP A 223 -23.22 0.30 -2.41
C ASP A 223 -22.67 1.46 -1.58
N LEU A 224 -23.11 2.67 -1.91
CA LEU A 224 -22.82 3.86 -1.11
C LEU A 224 -23.84 4.00 0.01
N ILE A 225 -23.34 4.31 1.20
CA ILE A 225 -24.20 4.72 2.32
C ILE A 225 -24.51 6.19 2.11
N GLU A 226 -25.70 6.47 1.61
CA GLU A 226 -26.21 7.82 1.47
C GLU A 226 -26.75 8.34 2.79
N ALA A 227 -26.43 9.60 3.12
CA ALA A 227 -27.11 10.28 4.21
C ALA A 227 -28.52 10.64 3.74
N ASP A 228 -29.52 10.37 4.59
CA ASP A 228 -30.92 10.70 4.32
C ASP A 228 -31.08 12.21 4.07
N PRO A 229 -31.37 12.65 2.82
CA PRO A 229 -31.51 14.06 2.49
C PRO A 229 -32.74 14.70 3.18
N ASP A 230 -33.69 13.90 3.65
CA ASP A 230 -34.90 14.34 4.34
C ASP A 230 -34.76 14.36 5.88
N SER A 231 -33.57 14.06 6.41
CA SER A 231 -33.27 14.26 7.83
C SER A 231 -33.19 15.76 8.16
N THR A 232 -34.36 16.35 8.44
CA THR A 232 -34.62 17.72 8.90
C THR A 232 -34.31 18.86 7.92
N PHE A 233 -35.06 18.95 6.81
CA PHE A 233 -35.08 20.17 5.99
C PHE A 233 -36.01 21.23 6.61
N GLU A 234 -35.52 21.98 7.59
CA GLU A 234 -36.15 23.24 8.01
C GLU A 234 -35.57 24.41 7.21
N PRO A 235 -36.38 25.34 6.65
CA PRO A 235 -35.86 26.54 6.01
C PRO A 235 -35.05 27.39 7.00
N ARG A 236 -33.73 27.45 6.81
CA ARG A 236 -32.82 28.25 7.66
C ARG A 236 -32.47 29.59 7.03
N ALA A 237 -32.11 30.56 7.87
CA ALA A 237 -31.71 31.88 7.41
C ALA A 237 -30.42 31.80 6.57
N TYR A 238 -30.31 32.58 5.49
CA TYR A 238 -29.10 32.62 4.65
C TYR A 238 -27.82 32.90 5.45
N ALA A 239 -27.92 33.64 6.56
CA ALA A 239 -26.80 33.93 7.46
C ALA A 239 -26.20 32.67 8.13
N SER A 240 -26.93 31.55 8.22
CA SER A 240 -26.40 30.28 8.73
C SER A 240 -25.78 29.39 7.66
N LEU A 241 -25.83 29.78 6.38
CA LEU A 241 -25.41 28.94 5.25
C LEU A 241 -23.97 28.42 5.38
N ASP A 242 -23.03 29.27 5.81
CA ASP A 242 -21.63 28.87 5.98
C ASP A 242 -21.43 27.89 7.14
N GLN A 243 -22.17 28.10 8.24
CA GLN A 243 -22.16 27.20 9.40
C GLN A 243 -22.77 25.85 9.06
N ASP A 244 -23.85 25.85 8.30
CA ASP A 244 -24.60 24.66 7.90
C ASP A 244 -23.80 23.82 6.89
N ARG A 245 -23.16 24.48 5.91
CA ARG A 245 -22.20 23.83 4.99
C ARG A 245 -21.01 23.26 5.74
N GLY A 246 -20.51 23.95 6.75
CA GLY A 246 -19.44 23.47 7.62
C GLY A 246 -19.84 22.22 8.41
N ALA A 247 -21.09 22.17 8.90
CA ALA A 247 -21.63 21.02 9.65
C ALA A 247 -21.84 19.77 8.77
N GLN A 248 -22.10 19.95 7.47
CA GLN A 248 -22.22 18.87 6.49
C GLN A 248 -20.85 18.34 5.99
N HIS A 249 -19.74 18.97 6.40
CA HIS A 249 -18.41 18.57 6.00
C HIS A 249 -17.65 17.92 7.15
N ILE A 250 -17.24 16.66 6.95
CA ILE A 250 -16.20 16.07 7.80
C ILE A 250 -14.87 16.65 7.34
N GLY A 251 -14.47 17.77 7.96
CA GLY A 251 -13.17 18.43 7.74
C GLY A 251 -11.96 17.56 8.12
N GLY A 252 -12.21 16.39 8.69
CA GLY A 252 -11.25 15.39 9.10
C GLY A 252 -11.66 14.80 10.44
N ALA A 253 -11.90 13.50 10.50
CA ALA A 253 -12.12 12.77 11.74
C ALA A 253 -11.15 11.59 11.81
N ILE A 254 -10.64 11.32 13.02
CA ILE A 254 -9.80 10.14 13.28
C ILE A 254 -10.71 9.08 13.86
N PHE A 255 -10.85 7.97 13.14
CA PHE A 255 -11.58 6.80 13.57
C PHE A 255 -10.60 5.72 14.06
N SER A 256 -11.03 4.92 15.02
CA SER A 256 -10.35 3.68 15.36
C SER A 256 -10.92 2.58 14.46
N ALA A 257 -10.08 1.94 13.66
CA ALA A 257 -10.45 0.82 12.81
C ALA A 257 -9.75 -0.45 13.27
N GLU A 258 -10.35 -1.62 13.01
CA GLU A 258 -9.68 -2.90 13.12
C GLU A 258 -9.38 -3.42 11.71
N VAL A 259 -8.19 -3.99 11.53
CA VAL A 259 -7.73 -4.53 10.24
C VAL A 259 -7.48 -6.02 10.42
N ASP A 260 -8.08 -6.84 9.57
CA ASP A 260 -7.73 -8.26 9.47
C ASP A 260 -6.34 -8.39 8.82
N HIS A 261 -5.33 -8.65 9.65
CA HIS A 261 -3.95 -8.83 9.21
C HIS A 261 -3.68 -10.17 8.49
N THR A 262 -4.68 -11.06 8.43
CA THR A 262 -4.59 -12.31 7.66
C THR A 262 -4.99 -12.10 6.20
N HIS A 263 -5.70 -11.02 5.90
CA HIS A 263 -6.02 -10.59 4.54
C HIS A 263 -4.80 -9.89 3.90
N PRO A 264 -4.50 -10.07 2.60
CA PRO A 264 -3.33 -9.46 1.96
C PRO A 264 -3.24 -7.93 2.07
N LEU A 265 -4.38 -7.23 2.10
CA LEU A 265 -4.44 -5.78 2.34
C LEU A 265 -4.05 -5.38 3.78
N GLY A 266 -4.12 -6.32 4.72
CA GLY A 266 -3.75 -6.15 6.12
C GLY A 266 -2.35 -6.68 6.47
N PHE A 267 -1.60 -7.19 5.49
CA PHE A 267 -0.22 -7.61 5.73
C PHE A 267 0.63 -6.44 6.21
N GLY A 268 1.50 -6.68 7.19
CA GLY A 268 2.33 -5.64 7.80
C GLY A 268 1.69 -4.92 8.98
N TYR A 269 0.43 -5.20 9.32
CA TYR A 269 -0.21 -4.66 10.53
C TYR A 269 -0.14 -5.64 11.70
N ASP A 270 0.04 -5.11 12.91
CA ASP A 270 0.29 -5.90 14.13
C ASP A 270 -0.97 -6.47 14.81
N GLY A 271 -2.16 -6.24 14.26
CA GLY A 271 -3.43 -6.62 14.87
C GLY A 271 -3.75 -5.73 16.08
N GLY A 272 -4.59 -4.72 15.87
CA GLY A 272 -4.95 -3.75 16.90
C GLY A 272 -5.67 -2.54 16.31
N PRO A 273 -6.14 -1.61 17.16
CA PRO A 273 -6.83 -0.41 16.69
C PRO A 273 -5.87 0.46 15.86
N LEU A 274 -6.21 0.65 14.58
CA LEU A 274 -5.53 1.51 13.64
C LEU A 274 -6.24 2.88 13.61
N PRO A 275 -5.55 3.99 13.96
CA PRO A 275 -6.11 5.32 13.76
C PRO A 275 -6.15 5.65 12.27
N VAL A 276 -7.35 5.81 11.72
CA VAL A 276 -7.57 6.17 10.32
C VAL A 276 -8.11 7.60 10.24
N PHE A 277 -7.40 8.45 9.51
CA PHE A 277 -7.90 9.78 9.18
C PHE A 277 -8.84 9.68 7.97
N HIS A 278 -10.11 10.00 8.18
CA HIS A 278 -11.11 10.05 7.12
C HIS A 278 -11.53 11.49 6.85
N ARG A 279 -11.64 11.83 5.57
CA ARG A 279 -12.07 13.13 5.08
C ARG A 279 -13.05 12.93 3.92
N GLY A 280 -14.12 13.71 3.93
CA GLY A 280 -15.18 13.63 2.93
C GLY A 280 -16.41 12.88 3.45
N THR A 281 -17.33 12.60 2.53
CA THR A 281 -18.64 12.03 2.82
C THR A 281 -18.90 10.74 2.02
N VAL A 282 -17.85 10.13 1.46
CA VAL A 282 -17.97 8.86 0.74
C VAL A 282 -17.89 7.73 1.75
N PHE A 283 -19.03 7.13 2.06
CA PHE A 283 -19.16 5.95 2.89
C PHE A 283 -19.67 4.79 2.03
N MET A 284 -19.04 3.63 2.18
CA MET A 284 -19.38 2.41 1.44
C MET A 284 -19.95 1.39 2.40
N ALA A 285 -20.95 0.63 1.97
CA ALA A 285 -21.37 -0.56 2.68
C ALA A 285 -20.29 -1.65 2.56
N PRO A 286 -20.23 -2.61 3.49
CA PRO A 286 -19.43 -3.82 3.29
C PRO A 286 -19.80 -4.49 1.96
N ALA A 287 -18.81 -4.85 1.17
CA ALA A 287 -19.04 -5.55 -0.10
C ALA A 287 -19.43 -7.02 0.16
N ASP A 288 -20.25 -7.62 -0.70
CA ASP A 288 -20.72 -9.01 -0.56
C ASP A 288 -19.60 -10.06 -0.56
N ASN A 289 -18.38 -9.68 -0.98
CA ASN A 289 -17.20 -10.53 -1.04
C ASN A 289 -16.22 -10.32 0.13
N SER A 290 -16.62 -9.59 1.19
CA SER A 290 -15.83 -9.37 2.41
C SER A 290 -15.79 -10.58 3.33
#